data_AF-A0A835DJZ2-F1
#
_entry.id   AF-A0A835DJZ2-F1
#
_cell.length_a   1.000
_cell.length_b   1.000
_cell.length_c   1.000
_cell.angle_alpha   90.00
_cell.angle_beta   90.00
_cell.angle_gamma   90.00
#
_symmetry.space_group_name_H-M   'P 1'
#
loop_
_entity.id
_entity.type
_entity.pdbx_description
1 polymer ?
#
loop_
_entity_poly.entity_id
_entity_poly.type
_entity_poly.pdbx_seq_one_letter_code
_entity_poly.pdbx_strand_id
1 'polypeptide(L)'
;MAQGAATASFMNFCSFPKIGCSNLRPFDKLKFGLFQVSSQELVDVGVGHIQVKHLSVFDGFEREFQTKNKRGSMAVLRVSQGEVAYVQGGDRVSLDLKSLCRDGKVEAALQVMEDMERRGVSVDPSNLVTLLQACLDLKLLEAGKMVHDHIKRSPSRPTTFVFNKLIEMYCELGSVEGAHRVFEEMPRRNLDSWNKMLMGFAGNGQGEEALGIFTKMKRDGVRPDGSTFTGVLMACGILGGLEEGLAHFESMTKDFGIAPSMEHYVSIVDLLGRSGKITEAKKFITKMPMEPSSHVWETLQKYSSTGLNERLAELDPPKSPSGLTLSNKKRLKNKLTSNQVSMNSKKSEAYEKLRSLNGEIKEAGYVPDTRYVLHDIDQESKEKALLYHSERLAIAYGLISTAPGTTLRIIKNLRICGDCHNFIKVLSKIVEREIIVRDNKRFHHFKDGKCSCRDYW
;
A
#
# COMPACT_ATOMS: atom_id res chain seq x y z
N MET A 1 -1.90 16.39 59.92
CA MET A 1 -0.88 16.94 59.00
C MET A 1 -0.04 15.77 58.53
N ALA A 2 0.00 15.58 57.22
CA ALA A 2 0.48 14.36 56.56
C ALA A 2 1.96 14.42 56.19
N GLN A 3 2.45 13.25 55.79
CA GLN A 3 3.73 12.93 55.12
C GLN A 3 4.92 12.71 56.08
N GLY A 4 5.71 11.65 55.97
CA GLY A 4 5.83 10.61 54.95
C GLY A 4 7.32 10.26 54.80
N ALA A 5 7.68 8.97 54.87
CA ALA A 5 8.96 8.48 54.39
C ALA A 5 8.86 6.96 54.17
N ALA A 6 8.54 6.56 52.95
CA ALA A 6 8.79 5.22 52.44
C ALA A 6 9.97 5.31 51.48
N THR A 7 10.97 4.49 51.75
CA THR A 7 12.23 4.31 51.02
C THR A 7 12.00 3.67 49.66
N ALA A 8 12.53 4.27 48.59
CA ALA A 8 12.74 3.60 47.31
C ALA A 8 14.18 3.81 46.86
N SER A 9 14.89 2.69 46.74
CA SER A 9 16.27 2.55 46.29
C SER A 9 16.34 2.78 44.77
N PHE A 10 17.20 3.70 44.32
CA PHE A 10 17.59 3.81 42.92
C PHE A 10 19.08 3.46 42.80
N MET A 11 19.35 2.32 42.16
CA MET A 11 20.67 1.91 41.69
C MET A 11 21.07 2.73 40.46
N ASN A 12 22.24 3.37 40.55
CA ASN A 12 23.26 3.62 39.54
C ASN A 12 22.83 3.88 38.09
N PHE A 13 22.76 5.17 37.72
CA PHE A 13 23.01 5.61 36.35
C PHE A 13 24.52 5.78 36.11
N CYS A 14 24.98 5.19 35.00
CA CYS A 14 26.32 5.33 34.47
C CYS A 14 26.74 6.80 34.29
N SER A 15 27.97 7.05 34.73
CA SER A 15 28.72 8.30 34.68
C SER A 15 28.85 8.86 33.26
N PHE A 16 28.28 10.04 33.00
CA PHE A 16 28.72 10.89 31.88
C PHE A 16 30.05 11.57 32.23
N PRO A 17 30.95 11.83 31.26
CA PRO A 17 32.19 12.53 31.53
C PRO A 17 31.89 13.97 31.93
N LYS A 18 32.23 14.31 33.18
CA LYS A 18 32.35 15.70 33.65
C LYS A 18 33.40 16.40 32.79
N ILE A 19 32.98 17.24 31.85
CA ILE A 19 33.87 18.25 31.29
C ILE A 19 33.97 19.36 32.35
N GLY A 20 35.16 19.51 32.93
CA GLY A 20 35.43 20.47 33.98
C GLY A 20 35.29 21.91 33.49
N CYS A 21 34.32 22.64 34.06
CA CYS A 21 34.25 24.10 33.96
C CYS A 21 35.09 24.74 35.08
N SER A 22 36.41 24.68 34.96
CA SER A 22 37.31 25.52 35.75
C SER A 22 37.70 26.72 34.89
N ASN A 23 36.87 27.78 34.90
CA ASN A 23 37.22 29.20 34.64
C ASN A 23 35.98 30.08 34.36
N LEU A 24 35.01 30.11 35.28
CA LEU A 24 33.99 31.17 35.29
C LEU A 24 34.11 31.98 36.59
N ARG A 25 34.30 33.29 36.44
CA ARG A 25 34.22 34.25 37.56
C ARG A 25 32.76 34.33 38.05
N PRO A 26 32.53 34.60 39.34
CA PRO A 26 31.19 34.54 39.93
C PRO A 26 30.45 35.85 39.70
N PHE A 27 29.51 35.89 38.76
CA PHE A 27 28.36 36.80 38.86
C PHE A 27 27.11 36.12 38.27
N ASP A 28 26.06 36.18 39.08
CA ASP A 28 24.65 36.02 38.79
C ASP A 28 24.08 34.60 38.62
N LYS A 29 23.85 34.00 39.78
CA LYS A 29 22.61 33.25 40.06
C LYS A 29 21.40 34.11 39.63
N LEU A 30 20.64 33.68 38.61
CA LEU A 30 19.31 34.24 38.34
C LEU A 30 18.23 33.23 38.69
N LYS A 31 17.51 33.57 39.77
CA LYS A 31 16.33 32.90 40.28
C LYS A 31 15.19 32.97 39.26
N PHE A 32 14.45 31.87 39.18
CA PHE A 32 13.14 31.75 38.57
C PHE A 32 12.18 32.85 39.04
N GLY A 33 11.58 33.55 38.10
CA GLY A 33 10.51 34.51 38.34
C GLY A 33 10.27 35.40 37.13
N LEU A 34 9.15 35.16 36.44
CA LEU A 34 8.35 36.14 35.70
C LEU A 34 9.12 37.33 35.10
N PHE A 35 9.77 37.24 33.93
CA PHE A 35 10.06 38.44 33.12
C PHE A 35 10.09 38.20 31.62
N GLN A 36 9.63 39.26 30.96
CA GLN A 36 9.57 39.58 29.53
C GLN A 36 10.97 40.01 29.07
N VAL A 37 11.58 39.29 28.12
CA VAL A 37 12.89 39.67 27.57
C VAL A 37 12.68 40.69 26.45
N SER A 38 13.13 41.93 26.65
CA SER A 38 13.17 42.95 25.61
C SER A 38 14.20 42.58 24.55
N SER A 39 13.87 42.90 23.29
CA SER A 39 14.68 42.67 22.10
C SER A 39 16.17 42.97 22.31
N GLN A 40 17.04 41.98 22.02
CA GLN A 40 18.50 42.03 21.81
C GLN A 40 19.41 41.27 22.79
N GLU A 41 18.94 40.29 23.57
CA GLU A 41 19.88 39.43 24.32
C GLU A 41 20.37 38.21 23.50
N LEU A 42 21.69 38.01 23.51
CA LEU A 42 22.40 36.87 22.93
C LEU A 42 22.47 35.75 23.98
N VAL A 43 21.90 34.58 23.68
CA VAL A 43 22.04 33.40 24.55
C VAL A 43 23.25 32.60 24.10
N ASP A 44 24.21 32.39 25.00
CA ASP A 44 25.44 31.65 24.73
C ASP A 44 25.28 30.18 25.14
N VAL A 45 25.14 29.30 24.15
CA VAL A 45 24.95 27.85 24.35
C VAL A 45 26.15 27.09 23.82
N GLY A 46 27.33 27.29 24.43
CA GLY A 46 28.53 26.44 24.31
C GLY A 46 29.14 26.18 22.92
N VAL A 47 28.50 26.62 21.84
CA VAL A 47 28.91 26.48 20.44
C VAL A 47 28.74 27.79 19.66
N GLY A 48 28.32 28.88 20.30
CA GLY A 48 28.22 30.23 19.74
C GLY A 48 26.96 30.99 20.17
N HIS A 49 26.94 32.28 19.84
CA HIS A 49 25.88 33.19 20.21
C HIS A 49 24.66 33.03 19.28
N ILE A 50 23.47 32.92 19.86
CA ILE A 50 22.21 32.84 19.12
C ILE A 50 21.52 34.21 19.17
N GLN A 51 21.26 34.80 18.01
CA GLN A 51 20.46 36.01 17.89
C GLN A 51 18.98 35.63 17.83
N VAL A 52 18.28 35.70 18.97
CA VAL A 52 16.85 35.41 19.03
C VAL A 52 16.07 36.65 18.58
N LYS A 53 15.56 36.64 17.35
CA LYS A 53 14.62 37.67 16.88
C LYS A 53 13.20 37.25 17.26
N HIS A 54 12.66 37.89 18.30
CA HIS A 54 11.30 37.74 18.85
C HIS A 54 10.96 36.38 19.49
N LEU A 55 11.11 36.31 20.82
CA LEU A 55 10.35 35.38 21.65
C LEU A 55 9.27 36.18 22.41
N SER A 56 8.03 36.09 21.98
CA SER A 56 6.87 36.37 22.84
C SER A 56 6.28 35.02 23.24
N VAL A 57 6.50 34.63 24.49
CA VAL A 57 5.91 33.42 25.07
C VAL A 57 4.55 33.81 25.62
N PHE A 58 3.49 33.30 24.99
CA PHE A 58 2.15 33.24 25.57
C PHE A 58 1.66 31.79 25.45
N ASP A 59 1.29 31.26 26.61
CA ASP A 59 0.65 29.98 26.91
C ASP A 59 1.23 28.70 26.31
N GLY A 60 1.71 27.81 27.20
CA GLY A 60 1.49 26.35 27.22
C GLY A 60 1.81 25.48 25.99
N PHE A 61 2.18 26.05 24.85
CA PHE A 61 2.35 25.33 23.60
C PHE A 61 3.83 25.11 23.29
N GLU A 62 4.17 23.89 22.88
CA GLU A 62 5.44 23.57 22.26
C GLU A 62 5.65 24.48 21.05
N ARG A 63 6.81 25.14 20.97
CA ARG A 63 7.22 25.88 19.77
C ARG A 63 8.58 25.42 19.30
N GLU A 64 8.70 25.30 17.98
CA GLU A 64 9.92 24.95 17.26
C GLU A 64 10.46 26.18 16.54
N PHE A 65 11.75 26.44 16.71
CA PHE A 65 12.46 27.50 16.03
C PHE A 65 13.56 26.91 15.17
N GLN A 66 13.59 27.30 13.89
CA GLN A 66 14.66 26.92 12.98
C GLN A 66 15.77 27.98 13.00
N THR A 67 17.01 27.55 13.25
CA THR A 67 18.21 28.40 13.24
C THR A 67 19.34 27.72 12.46
N LYS A 68 20.45 28.39 12.21
CA LYS A 68 21.64 27.82 11.56
C LYS A 68 22.81 27.79 12.53
N ASN A 69 23.51 26.67 12.62
CA ASN A 69 24.74 26.57 13.40
C ASN A 69 25.92 27.28 12.67
N LYS A 70 27.08 27.39 13.33
CA LYS A 70 28.31 28.00 12.77
C LYS A 70 28.80 27.38 11.46
N ARG A 71 28.34 26.17 11.10
CA ARG A 71 28.65 25.47 9.85
C ARG A 71 27.54 25.63 8.79
N GLY A 72 26.59 26.53 9.01
CA GLY A 72 25.46 26.79 8.11
C GLY A 72 24.39 25.69 8.10
N SER A 73 24.48 24.70 9.00
CA SER A 73 23.50 23.60 9.07
C SER A 73 22.27 24.05 9.86
N MET A 74 21.09 23.72 9.34
CA MET A 74 19.81 23.98 10.03
C MET A 74 19.77 23.20 11.36
N ALA A 75 19.39 23.88 12.42
CA ALA A 75 19.19 23.37 13.77
C ALA A 75 17.79 23.77 14.23
N VAL A 76 17.11 22.86 14.93
CA VAL A 76 15.79 23.13 15.50
C VAL A 76 15.92 23.23 17.01
N LEU A 77 15.45 24.33 17.56
CA LEU A 77 15.33 24.54 19.00
C LEU A 77 13.86 24.31 19.37
N ARG A 78 13.61 23.30 20.20
CA ARG A 78 12.28 23.10 20.77
C ARG A 78 12.28 23.63 22.20
N VAL A 79 11.30 24.48 22.50
CA VAL A 79 11.09 25.03 23.84
C VAL A 79 9.79 24.46 24.38
N SER A 80 9.89 23.72 25.48
CA SER A 80 8.75 23.15 26.21
C SER A 80 8.97 23.30 27.72
N GLN A 81 8.01 23.88 28.43
CA GLN A 81 7.99 23.97 29.90
C GLN A 81 9.27 24.53 30.55
N GLY A 82 9.91 25.52 29.92
CA GLY A 82 11.11 26.16 30.46
C GLY A 82 12.43 25.42 30.21
N GLU A 83 12.40 24.30 29.48
CA GLU A 83 13.59 23.59 29.01
C GLU A 83 13.85 23.89 27.52
N VAL A 84 15.12 24.12 27.18
CA VAL A 84 15.58 24.33 25.80
C VAL A 84 16.40 23.11 25.39
N ALA A 85 15.86 22.28 24.49
CA ALA A 85 16.55 21.10 23.97
C ALA A 85 17.21 21.40 22.61
N TYR A 86 18.49 21.08 22.48
CA TYR A 86 19.23 21.15 21.22
C TYR A 86 18.98 19.88 20.40
N VAL A 87 18.31 20.00 19.26
CA VAL A 87 18.13 18.86 18.32
C VAL A 87 19.12 19.00 17.17
N GLN A 88 20.22 18.25 17.25
CA GLN A 88 21.25 18.23 16.20
C GLN A 88 20.87 17.24 15.09
N GLY A 89 20.61 17.76 13.87
CA GLY A 89 20.83 17.00 12.64
C GLY A 89 19.80 15.92 12.25
N GLY A 90 18.57 15.94 12.78
CA GLY A 90 17.53 14.96 12.42
C GLY A 90 17.05 15.05 10.97
N ASP A 91 16.91 16.25 10.40
CA ASP A 91 16.25 16.43 9.10
C ASP A 91 17.05 15.91 7.90
N ARG A 92 18.38 16.09 7.88
CA ARG A 92 19.18 15.59 6.74
C ARG A 92 19.21 14.07 6.70
N VAL A 93 19.49 13.40 7.82
CA VAL A 93 19.58 11.93 7.86
C VAL A 93 18.21 11.29 7.60
N SER A 94 17.13 11.91 8.12
CA SER A 94 15.76 11.48 7.84
C SER A 94 15.39 11.64 6.36
N LEU A 95 15.74 12.78 5.74
CA LEU A 95 15.54 13.00 4.31
C LEU A 95 16.37 12.04 3.45
N ASP A 96 17.61 11.77 3.85
CA ASP A 96 18.51 10.84 3.16
C ASP A 96 17.94 9.42 3.21
N LEU A 97 17.48 8.95 4.39
CA LEU A 97 16.88 7.63 4.53
C LEU A 97 15.60 7.50 3.68
N LYS A 98 14.70 8.49 3.73
CA LYS A 98 13.49 8.50 2.88
C LYS A 98 13.84 8.54 1.39
N SER A 99 14.88 9.29 1.00
CA SER A 99 15.34 9.36 -0.38
C SER A 99 15.88 8.01 -0.84
N LEU A 100 16.74 7.36 -0.05
CA LEU A 100 17.29 6.05 -0.35
C LEU A 100 16.19 4.99 -0.51
N CYS A 101 15.18 5.01 0.36
CA CYS A 101 14.02 4.13 0.24
C CYS A 101 13.24 4.35 -1.07
N ARG A 102 12.98 5.62 -1.44
CA ARG A 102 12.30 5.96 -2.70
C ARG A 102 13.10 5.55 -3.94
N ASP A 103 14.42 5.61 -3.86
CA ASP A 103 15.33 5.20 -4.93
C ASP A 103 15.52 3.67 -4.99
N GLY A 104 14.88 2.91 -4.08
CA GLY A 104 15.00 1.45 -3.98
C GLY A 104 16.35 0.98 -3.40
N LYS A 105 17.15 1.87 -2.83
CA LYS A 105 18.47 1.57 -2.24
C LYS A 105 18.33 1.14 -0.78
N VAL A 106 17.61 0.04 -0.55
CA VAL A 106 17.28 -0.46 0.80
C VAL A 106 18.54 -0.81 1.60
N GLU A 107 19.54 -1.44 0.98
CA GLU A 107 20.81 -1.77 1.67
C GLU A 107 21.53 -0.54 2.23
N ALA A 108 21.61 0.54 1.45
CA ALA A 108 22.20 1.79 1.90
C ALA A 108 21.35 2.44 3.01
N ALA A 109 20.02 2.32 2.92
CA ALA A 109 19.12 2.82 3.97
C ALA A 109 19.27 2.04 5.29
N LEU A 110 19.49 0.71 5.21
CA LEU A 110 19.79 -0.13 6.37
C LEU A 110 21.13 0.22 7.00
N GLN A 111 22.17 0.48 6.20
CA GLN A 111 23.46 0.97 6.71
C GLN A 111 23.30 2.30 7.45
N VAL A 112 22.54 3.25 6.90
CA VAL A 112 22.24 4.52 7.58
C VAL A 112 21.49 4.29 8.90
N MET A 113 20.54 3.35 8.93
CA MET A 113 19.81 2.97 10.14
C MET A 113 20.74 2.38 11.22
N GLU A 114 21.64 1.47 10.85
CA GLU A 114 22.64 0.90 11.76
C GLU A 114 23.64 1.95 12.26
N ASP A 115 24.07 2.88 11.41
CA ASP A 115 24.92 4.01 11.80
C ASP A 115 24.23 4.92 12.83
N MET A 116 22.92 5.13 12.69
CA MET A 116 22.12 5.87 13.67
C MET A 116 22.07 5.11 15.01
N GLU A 117 21.83 3.80 14.98
CA GLU A 117 21.83 2.93 16.17
C GLU A 117 23.18 3.02 16.91
N ARG A 118 24.30 2.87 16.19
CA ARG A 118 25.66 2.95 16.76
C ARG A 118 25.98 4.30 17.39
N ARG A 119 25.35 5.37 16.90
CA ARG A 119 25.50 6.74 17.43
C ARG A 119 24.51 7.05 18.55
N GLY A 120 23.65 6.10 18.94
CA GLY A 120 22.61 6.29 19.96
C GLY A 120 21.49 7.24 19.50
N VAL A 121 21.32 7.41 18.18
CA VAL A 121 20.26 8.26 17.61
C VAL A 121 19.06 7.38 17.27
N SER A 122 17.91 7.65 17.90
CA SER A 122 16.67 6.94 17.60
C SER A 122 16.22 7.20 16.16
N VAL A 123 15.81 6.15 15.47
CA VAL A 123 15.19 6.26 14.15
C VAL A 123 13.73 6.67 14.32
N ASP A 124 13.30 7.67 13.57
CA ASP A 124 11.92 8.15 13.62
C ASP A 124 10.93 7.07 13.12
N PRO A 125 9.76 6.89 13.76
CA PRO A 125 8.75 5.94 13.32
C PRO A 125 8.33 6.06 11.86
N SER A 126 8.29 7.28 11.29
CA SER A 126 7.95 7.48 9.87
C SER A 126 9.04 6.95 8.92
N ASN A 127 10.30 6.98 9.34
CA ASN A 127 11.43 6.41 8.60
C ASN A 127 11.37 4.88 8.61
N LEU A 128 11.07 4.27 9.77
CA LEU A 128 10.88 2.83 9.88
C LEU A 128 9.74 2.35 8.97
N VAL A 129 8.61 3.05 8.96
CA VAL A 129 7.47 2.73 8.08
C VAL A 129 7.82 2.88 6.61
N THR A 130 8.59 3.91 6.24
CA THR A 130 9.05 4.11 4.86
C THR A 130 9.99 2.99 4.42
N LEU A 131 10.89 2.56 5.31
CA LEU A 131 11.83 1.47 5.05
C LEU A 131 11.12 0.11 4.93
N LEU A 132 10.16 -0.16 5.82
CA LEU A 132 9.31 -1.34 5.73
C LEU A 132 8.47 -1.36 4.45
N GLN A 133 7.95 -0.21 4.02
CA GLN A 133 7.25 -0.10 2.73
C GLN A 133 8.19 -0.40 1.56
N ALA A 134 9.43 0.12 1.58
CA ALA A 134 10.41 -0.18 0.53
C ALA A 134 10.78 -1.69 0.50
N CYS A 135 10.91 -2.32 1.67
CA CYS A 135 11.11 -3.77 1.78
C CYS A 135 9.94 -4.54 1.15
N LEU A 136 8.70 -4.11 1.41
CA LEU A 136 7.49 -4.69 0.84
C LEU A 136 7.45 -4.54 -0.69
N ASP A 137 7.67 -3.34 -1.21
CA ASP A 137 7.60 -3.02 -2.66
C ASP A 137 8.63 -3.80 -3.49
N LEU A 138 9.82 -4.02 -2.90
CA LEU A 138 10.93 -4.77 -3.48
C LEU A 138 10.94 -6.26 -3.11
N LYS A 139 9.99 -6.71 -2.29
CA LYS A 139 9.89 -8.10 -1.81
C LYS A 139 11.12 -8.62 -1.06
N LEU A 140 11.72 -7.78 -0.23
CA LEU A 140 12.93 -8.05 0.54
C LEU A 140 12.59 -8.45 1.98
N LEU A 141 12.26 -9.73 2.20
CA LEU A 141 11.88 -10.24 3.53
C LEU A 141 13.04 -10.13 4.55
N GLU A 142 14.27 -10.48 4.14
CA GLU A 142 15.44 -10.41 5.04
C GLU A 142 15.76 -8.98 5.47
N ALA A 143 15.66 -8.01 4.55
CA ALA A 143 15.77 -6.60 4.89
C ALA A 143 14.68 -6.17 5.89
N GLY A 144 13.43 -6.60 5.67
CA GLY A 144 12.33 -6.35 6.62
C GLY A 144 12.58 -6.95 8.01
N LYS A 145 13.20 -8.13 8.09
CA LYS A 145 13.63 -8.74 9.35
C LYS A 145 14.71 -7.92 10.04
N MET A 146 15.69 -7.40 9.31
CA MET A 146 16.72 -6.50 9.87
C MET A 146 16.11 -5.24 10.50
N VAL A 147 15.10 -4.64 9.84
CA VAL A 147 14.37 -3.51 10.41
C VAL A 147 13.61 -3.93 11.67
N HIS A 148 12.98 -5.10 11.66
CA HIS A 148 12.29 -5.64 12.84
C HIS A 148 13.25 -5.86 14.01
N ASP A 149 14.43 -6.43 13.76
CA ASP A 149 15.46 -6.66 14.79
C ASP A 149 15.98 -5.34 15.37
N HIS A 150 16.19 -4.32 14.53
CA HIS A 150 16.52 -2.97 14.98
C HIS A 150 15.43 -2.39 15.90
N ILE A 151 14.15 -2.55 15.52
CA ILE A 151 13.00 -2.12 16.32
C ILE A 151 12.99 -2.81 17.71
N LYS A 152 13.33 -4.10 17.76
CA LYS A 152 13.41 -4.85 19.03
C LYS A 152 14.56 -4.41 19.93
N ARG A 153 15.71 -4.04 19.34
CA ARG A 153 16.89 -3.55 20.08
C ARG A 153 16.76 -2.09 20.51
N SER A 154 15.94 -1.30 19.83
CA SER A 154 15.79 0.11 20.14
C SER A 154 15.20 0.34 21.54
N PRO A 155 15.78 1.25 22.35
CA PRO A 155 15.22 1.61 23.65
C PRO A 155 13.87 2.35 23.53
N SER A 156 13.54 2.88 22.34
CA SER A 156 12.27 3.55 22.09
C SER A 156 11.15 2.53 21.91
N ARG A 157 10.03 2.67 22.63
CA ARG A 157 8.85 1.82 22.41
C ARG A 157 8.22 2.12 21.04
N PRO A 158 8.09 1.13 20.14
CA PRO A 158 7.48 1.34 18.84
C PRO A 158 5.99 1.65 18.99
N THR A 159 5.46 2.49 18.10
CA THR A 159 4.03 2.80 18.09
C THR A 159 3.24 1.65 17.47
N THR A 160 1.96 1.52 17.81
CA THR A 160 1.04 0.55 17.17
C THR A 160 1.05 0.68 15.64
N PHE A 161 1.28 1.89 15.10
CA PHE A 161 1.40 2.13 13.67
C PHE A 161 2.59 1.39 13.03
N VAL A 162 3.77 1.39 13.67
CA VAL A 162 4.95 0.66 13.19
C VAL A 162 4.71 -0.86 13.26
N PHE A 163 4.11 -1.35 14.35
CA PHE A 163 3.76 -2.76 14.48
C PHE A 163 2.75 -3.23 13.43
N ASN A 164 1.71 -2.44 13.16
CA ASN A 164 0.75 -2.76 12.11
C ASN A 164 1.42 -2.80 10.73
N LYS A 165 2.43 -1.96 10.48
CA LYS A 165 3.21 -2.01 9.25
C LYS A 165 4.13 -3.25 9.17
N LEU A 166 4.71 -3.68 10.29
CA LEU A 166 5.47 -4.93 10.37
C LEU A 166 4.58 -6.13 10.05
N ILE A 167 3.39 -6.20 10.65
CA ILE A 167 2.39 -7.25 10.38
C ILE A 167 2.08 -7.30 8.88
N GLU A 168 1.73 -6.15 8.28
CA GLU A 168 1.45 -6.05 6.85
C GLU A 168 2.62 -6.56 5.99
N MET A 169 3.85 -6.11 6.30
CA MET A 169 5.05 -6.52 5.58
C MET A 169 5.26 -8.04 5.65
N TYR A 170 5.16 -8.64 6.84
CA TYR A 170 5.32 -10.09 7.00
C TYR A 170 4.23 -10.88 6.28
N CYS A 171 2.96 -10.47 6.37
CA CYS A 171 1.83 -11.15 5.73
C CYS A 171 1.95 -11.13 4.19
N GLU A 172 2.24 -9.98 3.60
CA GLU A 172 2.33 -9.81 2.15
C GLU A 172 3.58 -10.46 1.53
N LEU A 173 4.62 -10.66 2.34
CA LEU A 173 5.80 -11.43 1.95
C LEU A 173 5.70 -12.93 2.28
N GLY A 174 4.51 -13.40 2.69
CA GLY A 174 4.20 -14.81 2.91
C GLY A 174 4.74 -15.41 4.21
N SER A 175 5.27 -14.60 5.12
CA SER A 175 5.80 -15.03 6.42
C SER A 175 4.79 -14.75 7.54
N VAL A 176 3.62 -15.40 7.47
CA VAL A 176 2.49 -15.16 8.39
C VAL A 176 2.83 -15.49 9.84
N GLU A 177 3.68 -16.48 10.09
CA GLU A 177 4.15 -16.81 11.44
C GLU A 177 4.98 -15.67 12.03
N GLY A 178 5.74 -14.95 11.18
CA GLY A 178 6.45 -13.73 11.55
C GLY A 178 5.49 -12.61 11.95
N ALA A 179 4.43 -12.41 11.16
CA ALA A 179 3.38 -11.45 11.48
C ALA A 179 2.66 -11.79 12.80
N HIS A 180 2.34 -13.07 13.01
CA HIS A 180 1.68 -13.52 14.23
C HIS A 180 2.55 -13.32 15.48
N ARG A 181 3.88 -13.57 15.39
CA ARG A 181 4.80 -13.24 16.48
C ARG A 181 4.80 -11.74 16.79
N VAL A 182 4.87 -10.90 15.77
CA VAL A 182 4.78 -9.44 15.95
C VAL A 182 3.48 -9.09 16.67
N PHE A 183 2.36 -9.65 16.22
CA PHE A 183 1.05 -9.41 16.79
C PHE A 183 0.94 -9.82 18.26
N GLU A 184 1.50 -10.97 18.66
CA GLU A 184 1.53 -11.42 20.06
C GLU A 184 2.44 -10.57 20.94
N GLU A 185 3.52 -9.99 20.39
CA GLU A 185 4.45 -9.09 21.09
C GLU A 185 3.88 -7.66 21.29
N MET A 186 2.81 -7.28 20.57
CA MET A 186 2.26 -5.92 20.64
C MET A 186 1.74 -5.58 22.05
N PRO A 187 2.20 -4.47 22.67
CA PRO A 187 1.70 -4.04 23.97
C PRO A 187 0.25 -3.55 23.94
N ARG A 188 -0.17 -2.98 22.80
CA ARG A 188 -1.53 -2.48 22.56
C ARG A 188 -1.92 -2.76 21.12
N ARG A 189 -3.05 -3.45 20.95
CA ARG A 189 -3.66 -3.77 19.66
C ARG A 189 -4.86 -2.88 19.44
N ASN A 190 -5.03 -2.40 18.22
CA ASN A 190 -6.24 -1.71 17.79
C ASN A 190 -6.97 -2.55 16.74
N LEU A 191 -8.14 -2.08 16.30
CA LEU A 191 -8.95 -2.75 15.27
C LEU A 191 -8.15 -3.05 14.00
N ASP A 192 -7.28 -2.12 13.57
CA ASP A 192 -6.40 -2.32 12.40
C ASP A 192 -5.39 -3.47 12.62
N SER A 193 -4.81 -3.62 13.82
CA SER A 193 -3.94 -4.77 14.15
C SER A 193 -4.67 -6.10 13.95
N TRP A 194 -5.91 -6.21 14.44
CA TRP A 194 -6.74 -7.41 14.31
C TRP A 194 -7.11 -7.69 12.86
N ASN A 195 -7.58 -6.67 12.14
CA ASN A 195 -7.96 -6.79 10.74
C ASN A 195 -6.77 -7.20 9.86
N LYS A 196 -5.58 -6.66 10.10
CA LYS A 196 -4.37 -7.06 9.36
C LYS A 196 -3.97 -8.50 9.61
N MET A 197 -4.05 -8.99 10.85
CA MET A 197 -3.77 -10.41 11.13
C MET A 197 -4.81 -11.32 10.50
N LEU A 198 -6.10 -10.99 10.63
CA LEU A 198 -7.19 -11.75 10.04
C LEU A 198 -7.04 -11.86 8.52
N MET A 199 -6.85 -10.73 7.84
CA MET A 199 -6.62 -10.68 6.39
C MET A 199 -5.31 -11.37 6.01
N GLY A 200 -4.28 -11.27 6.84
CA GLY A 200 -2.99 -11.92 6.61
C GLY A 200 -3.09 -13.44 6.57
N PHE A 201 -3.76 -14.04 7.56
CA PHE A 201 -4.04 -15.48 7.59
C PHE A 201 -4.93 -15.89 6.40
N ALA A 202 -6.06 -15.20 6.20
CA ALA A 202 -6.98 -15.52 5.11
C ALA A 202 -6.31 -15.40 3.73
N GLY A 203 -5.61 -14.30 3.44
CA GLY A 203 -4.94 -14.07 2.16
C GLY A 203 -3.84 -15.09 1.83
N ASN A 204 -3.26 -15.73 2.85
CA ASN A 204 -2.25 -16.78 2.71
C ASN A 204 -2.85 -18.22 2.77
N GLY A 205 -4.17 -18.36 2.72
CA GLY A 205 -4.83 -19.68 2.69
C GLY A 205 -4.97 -20.36 4.05
N GLN A 206 -4.65 -19.68 5.16
CA GLN A 206 -4.75 -20.18 6.53
C GLN A 206 -6.11 -19.80 7.13
N GLY A 207 -7.17 -20.43 6.62
CA GLY A 207 -8.56 -20.07 6.95
C GLY A 207 -8.96 -20.35 8.40
N GLU A 208 -8.50 -21.46 8.99
CA GLU A 208 -8.83 -21.82 10.37
C GLU A 208 -8.22 -20.83 11.36
N GLU A 209 -6.96 -20.45 11.14
CA GLU A 209 -6.25 -19.46 11.95
C GLU A 209 -6.89 -18.08 11.84
N ALA A 210 -7.36 -17.70 10.64
CA ALA A 210 -8.12 -16.48 10.43
C ALA A 210 -9.39 -16.44 11.29
N LEU A 211 -10.21 -17.50 11.27
CA LEU A 211 -11.40 -17.59 12.13
C LEU A 211 -11.04 -17.67 13.63
N GLY A 212 -9.89 -18.24 13.97
CA GLY A 212 -9.29 -18.18 15.30
C GLY A 212 -9.01 -16.75 15.77
N ILE A 213 -8.40 -15.92 14.91
CA ILE A 213 -8.17 -14.49 15.16
C ILE A 213 -9.50 -13.75 15.36
N PHE A 214 -10.51 -14.01 14.52
CA PHE A 214 -11.84 -13.41 14.67
C PHE A 214 -12.51 -13.79 16.00
N THR A 215 -12.37 -15.05 16.42
CA THR A 215 -12.90 -15.53 17.70
C THR A 215 -12.17 -14.87 18.88
N LYS A 216 -10.85 -14.76 18.81
CA LYS A 216 -10.02 -14.07 19.81
C LYS A 216 -10.39 -12.59 19.91
N MET A 217 -10.59 -11.91 18.78
CA MET A 217 -11.02 -10.51 18.69
C MET A 217 -12.34 -10.26 19.45
N LYS A 218 -13.35 -11.12 19.23
CA LYS A 218 -14.64 -11.03 19.93
C LYS A 218 -14.50 -11.27 21.43
N ARG A 219 -13.70 -12.27 21.83
CA ARG A 219 -13.45 -12.59 23.24
C ARG A 219 -12.76 -11.43 23.97
N ASP A 220 -11.85 -10.74 23.29
CA ASP A 220 -11.14 -9.58 23.82
C ASP A 220 -11.98 -8.29 23.77
N GLY A 221 -13.28 -8.39 23.41
CA GLY A 221 -14.23 -7.29 23.43
C GLY A 221 -14.05 -6.28 22.30
N VAL A 222 -13.26 -6.60 21.28
CA VAL A 222 -13.03 -5.71 20.14
C VAL A 222 -14.18 -5.86 19.16
N ARG A 223 -14.91 -4.76 18.92
CA ARG A 223 -16.05 -4.74 18.01
C ARG A 223 -15.57 -4.89 16.55
N PRO A 224 -16.03 -5.92 15.80
CA PRO A 224 -15.76 -6.07 14.38
C PRO A 224 -16.25 -4.88 13.54
N ASP A 225 -15.61 -4.65 12.40
CA ASP A 225 -16.06 -3.73 11.36
C ASP A 225 -16.23 -4.44 10.00
N GLY A 226 -16.54 -3.68 8.95
CA GLY A 226 -16.69 -4.26 7.61
C GLY A 226 -15.42 -4.96 7.12
N SER A 227 -14.23 -4.38 7.34
CA SER A 227 -12.98 -5.03 6.96
C SER A 227 -12.76 -6.35 7.71
N THR A 228 -13.20 -6.46 8.96
CA THR A 228 -13.22 -7.74 9.68
C THR A 228 -14.05 -8.78 8.94
N PHE A 229 -15.28 -8.43 8.52
CA PHE A 229 -16.16 -9.37 7.83
C PHE A 229 -15.66 -9.74 6.43
N THR A 230 -15.01 -8.85 5.69
CA THR A 230 -14.31 -9.21 4.44
C THR A 230 -13.30 -10.33 4.68
N GLY A 231 -12.50 -10.24 5.75
CA GLY A 231 -11.54 -11.29 6.12
C GLY A 231 -12.17 -12.61 6.56
N VAL A 232 -13.23 -12.55 7.37
CA VAL A 232 -14.00 -13.74 7.80
C VAL A 232 -14.61 -14.47 6.60
N LEU A 233 -15.22 -13.75 5.66
CA LEU A 233 -15.84 -14.33 4.47
C LEU A 233 -14.78 -14.95 3.53
N MET A 234 -13.62 -14.31 3.40
CA MET A 234 -12.49 -14.87 2.67
C MET A 234 -12.02 -16.20 3.30
N ALA A 235 -11.89 -16.25 4.62
CA ALA A 235 -11.53 -17.47 5.35
C ALA A 235 -12.56 -18.60 5.13
N CYS A 236 -13.86 -18.29 5.20
CA CYS A 236 -14.92 -19.25 4.89
C CYS A 236 -14.81 -19.78 3.45
N GLY A 237 -14.47 -18.91 2.49
CA GLY A 237 -14.25 -19.28 1.10
C GLY A 237 -13.04 -20.19 0.85
N ILE A 238 -12.04 -20.12 1.73
CA ILE A 238 -10.87 -21.01 1.69
C ILE A 238 -11.21 -22.38 2.27
N LEU A 239 -11.97 -22.40 3.36
CA LEU A 239 -12.40 -23.64 4.03
C LEU A 239 -13.55 -24.36 3.31
N GLY A 240 -14.16 -23.74 2.30
CA GLY A 240 -15.35 -24.27 1.63
C GLY A 240 -16.63 -24.20 2.48
N GLY A 241 -16.61 -23.41 3.56
CA GLY A 241 -17.73 -23.23 4.49
C GLY A 241 -18.79 -22.27 3.97
N LEU A 242 -19.56 -22.68 2.96
CA LEU A 242 -20.59 -21.82 2.36
C LEU A 242 -21.65 -21.37 3.38
N GLU A 243 -22.19 -22.31 4.16
CA GLU A 243 -23.23 -22.03 5.14
C GLU A 243 -22.72 -21.10 6.26
N GLU A 244 -21.50 -21.36 6.73
CA GLU A 244 -20.83 -20.53 7.74
C GLU A 244 -20.56 -19.10 7.22
N GLY A 245 -20.09 -18.97 5.97
CA GLY A 245 -19.87 -17.67 5.34
C GLY A 245 -21.17 -16.86 5.17
N LEU A 246 -22.27 -17.50 4.75
CA LEU A 246 -23.59 -16.85 4.67
C LEU A 246 -24.11 -16.44 6.05
N ALA A 247 -23.95 -17.30 7.07
CA ALA A 247 -24.32 -16.98 8.45
C ALA A 247 -23.53 -15.77 8.97
N HIS A 248 -22.22 -15.69 8.68
CA HIS A 248 -21.42 -14.53 9.04
C HIS A 248 -21.85 -13.25 8.31
N PHE A 249 -22.18 -13.34 7.02
CA PHE A 249 -22.70 -12.21 6.26
C PHE A 249 -24.03 -11.68 6.81
N GLU A 250 -24.93 -12.56 7.26
CA GLU A 250 -26.17 -12.15 7.93
C GLU A 250 -25.90 -11.54 9.31
N SER A 251 -25.03 -12.17 10.11
CA SER A 251 -24.66 -11.70 11.45
C SER A 251 -24.07 -10.29 11.44
N MET A 252 -23.35 -9.93 10.38
CA MET A 252 -22.79 -8.59 10.19
C MET A 252 -23.85 -7.49 10.32
N THR A 253 -25.02 -7.70 9.73
CA THR A 253 -26.13 -6.73 9.82
C THR A 253 -26.91 -6.92 11.13
N LYS A 254 -27.27 -8.16 11.46
CA LYS A 254 -28.19 -8.48 12.55
C LYS A 254 -27.59 -8.24 13.94
N ASP A 255 -26.36 -8.70 14.14
CA ASP A 255 -25.73 -8.73 15.46
C ASP A 255 -24.79 -7.53 15.65
N PHE A 256 -24.17 -7.05 14.57
CA PHE A 256 -23.20 -5.95 14.63
C PHE A 256 -23.73 -4.63 14.06
N GLY A 257 -24.87 -4.62 13.36
CA GLY A 257 -25.43 -3.39 12.77
C GLY A 257 -24.55 -2.78 11.68
N ILE A 258 -23.74 -3.59 11.00
CA ILE A 258 -22.83 -3.14 9.94
C ILE A 258 -23.49 -3.42 8.59
N ALA A 259 -23.66 -2.38 7.78
CA ALA A 259 -24.23 -2.52 6.45
C ALA A 259 -23.22 -3.18 5.48
N PRO A 260 -23.62 -4.22 4.72
CA PRO A 260 -22.75 -4.84 3.72
C PRO A 260 -22.31 -3.85 2.65
N SER A 261 -20.99 -3.73 2.47
CA SER A 261 -20.38 -2.99 1.36
C SER A 261 -20.17 -3.90 0.13
N MET A 262 -19.81 -3.31 -1.01
CA MET A 262 -19.51 -4.05 -2.24
C MET A 262 -18.48 -5.17 -2.07
N GLU A 263 -17.48 -5.00 -1.20
CA GLU A 263 -16.47 -6.03 -0.94
C GLU A 263 -17.08 -7.29 -0.34
N HIS A 264 -18.05 -7.16 0.57
CA HIS A 264 -18.73 -8.30 1.18
C HIS A 264 -19.56 -9.07 0.14
N TYR A 265 -20.25 -8.36 -0.76
CA TYR A 265 -20.99 -9.00 -1.86
C TYR A 265 -20.05 -9.74 -2.81
N VAL A 266 -18.88 -9.16 -3.13
CA VAL A 266 -17.84 -9.84 -3.90
C VAL A 266 -17.39 -11.11 -3.19
N SER A 267 -17.14 -11.07 -1.87
CA SER A 267 -16.74 -12.25 -1.10
C SER A 267 -17.81 -13.36 -1.11
N ILE A 268 -19.09 -13.02 -1.02
CA ILE A 268 -20.18 -14.01 -1.14
C ILE A 268 -20.27 -14.60 -2.55
N VAL A 269 -20.09 -13.79 -3.58
CA VAL A 269 -20.05 -14.29 -4.96
C VAL A 269 -18.85 -15.21 -5.18
N ASP A 270 -17.67 -14.89 -4.63
CA ASP A 270 -16.50 -15.77 -4.66
C ASP A 270 -16.79 -17.09 -3.94
N LEU A 271 -17.38 -17.04 -2.74
CA LEU A 271 -17.75 -18.19 -1.93
C LEU A 271 -18.73 -19.13 -2.66
N LEU A 272 -19.80 -18.57 -3.26
CA LEU A 272 -20.76 -19.34 -4.06
C LEU A 272 -20.11 -19.92 -5.32
N GLY A 273 -19.22 -19.15 -5.96
CA GLY A 273 -18.45 -19.57 -7.13
C GLY A 273 -17.56 -20.78 -6.86
N ARG A 274 -16.74 -20.72 -5.79
CA ARG A 274 -15.89 -21.83 -5.33
C ARG A 274 -16.69 -23.08 -4.98
N SER A 275 -17.90 -22.89 -4.47
CA SER A 275 -18.84 -23.97 -4.13
C SER A 275 -19.57 -24.56 -5.35
N GLY A 276 -19.27 -24.11 -6.57
CA GLY A 276 -19.93 -24.54 -7.81
C GLY A 276 -21.36 -24.03 -7.97
N LYS A 277 -21.85 -23.15 -7.08
CA LYS A 277 -23.24 -22.68 -7.04
C LYS A 277 -23.45 -21.44 -7.91
N ILE A 278 -23.05 -21.51 -9.18
CA ILE A 278 -23.04 -20.37 -10.11
C ILE A 278 -24.45 -19.76 -10.30
N THR A 279 -25.48 -20.60 -10.36
CA THR A 279 -26.87 -20.15 -10.50
C THR A 279 -27.35 -19.37 -9.27
N GLU A 280 -26.95 -19.79 -8.07
CA GLU A 280 -27.26 -19.07 -6.83
C GLU A 280 -26.49 -17.75 -6.77
N ALA A 281 -25.22 -17.74 -7.18
CA ALA A 281 -24.42 -16.52 -7.27
C ALA A 281 -25.06 -15.47 -8.21
N LYS A 282 -25.56 -15.88 -9.38
CA LYS A 282 -26.30 -14.99 -10.30
C LYS A 282 -27.56 -14.41 -9.64
N LYS A 283 -28.36 -15.27 -9.00
CA LYS A 283 -29.57 -14.83 -8.26
C LYS A 283 -29.20 -13.87 -7.13
N PHE A 284 -28.10 -14.12 -6.43
CA PHE A 284 -27.64 -13.26 -5.35
C PHE A 284 -27.26 -11.86 -5.87
N ILE A 285 -26.52 -11.77 -6.98
CA ILE A 285 -26.17 -10.50 -7.62
C ILE A 285 -27.41 -9.69 -8.00
N THR A 286 -28.46 -10.33 -8.54
CA THR A 286 -29.71 -9.63 -8.89
C THR A 286 -30.48 -9.06 -7.70
N LYS A 287 -30.24 -9.59 -6.49
CA LYS A 287 -30.89 -9.15 -5.24
C LYS A 287 -30.09 -8.10 -4.48
N MET A 288 -28.92 -7.70 -4.98
CA MET A 288 -28.09 -6.71 -4.31
C MET A 288 -28.85 -5.37 -4.19
N PRO A 289 -28.76 -4.68 -3.03
CA PRO A 289 -29.43 -3.39 -2.84
C PRO A 289 -28.73 -2.23 -3.55
N MET A 290 -27.60 -2.49 -4.22
CA MET A 290 -26.88 -1.54 -5.05
C MET A 290 -26.42 -2.15 -6.36
N GLU A 291 -26.11 -1.27 -7.33
CA GLU A 291 -25.60 -1.65 -8.64
C GLU A 291 -24.31 -2.48 -8.52
N PRO A 292 -24.28 -3.71 -9.07
CA PRO A 292 -23.09 -4.55 -9.05
C PRO A 292 -21.91 -3.89 -9.78
N SER A 293 -20.73 -3.91 -9.16
CA SER A 293 -19.50 -3.39 -9.77
C SER A 293 -18.92 -4.38 -10.79
N SER A 294 -18.03 -3.91 -11.66
CA SER A 294 -17.27 -4.78 -12.58
C SER A 294 -16.63 -5.96 -11.85
N HIS A 295 -16.12 -5.71 -10.64
CA HIS A 295 -15.43 -6.71 -9.84
C HIS A 295 -16.32 -7.89 -9.40
N VAL A 296 -17.61 -7.65 -9.15
CA VAL A 296 -18.59 -8.70 -8.82
C VAL A 296 -18.76 -9.66 -10.01
N TRP A 297 -18.94 -9.10 -11.20
CA TRP A 297 -19.10 -9.89 -12.43
C TRP A 297 -17.81 -10.62 -12.83
N GLU A 298 -16.66 -9.95 -12.73
CA GLU A 298 -15.34 -10.55 -12.94
C GLU A 298 -15.12 -11.74 -12.00
N THR A 299 -15.53 -11.61 -10.73
CA THR A 299 -15.42 -12.69 -9.75
C THR A 299 -16.28 -13.89 -10.12
N LEU A 300 -17.53 -13.69 -10.53
CA LEU A 300 -18.39 -14.78 -11.02
C LEU A 300 -17.85 -15.43 -12.31
N GLN A 301 -17.26 -14.65 -13.20
CA GLN A 301 -16.73 -15.12 -14.49
C GLN A 301 -15.57 -16.11 -14.31
N LYS A 302 -14.75 -15.97 -13.26
CA LYS A 302 -13.69 -16.92 -12.90
C LYS A 302 -14.21 -18.36 -12.83
N TYR A 303 -15.42 -18.54 -12.30
CA TYR A 303 -16.06 -19.83 -12.08
C TYR A 303 -17.03 -20.24 -13.19
N SER A 304 -17.32 -19.33 -14.14
CA SER A 304 -18.17 -19.61 -15.31
C SER A 304 -17.37 -20.15 -16.51
N SER A 305 -16.05 -19.95 -16.51
CA SER A 305 -15.14 -20.36 -17.59
C SER A 305 -14.44 -21.70 -17.32
N THR A 306 -14.52 -22.18 -16.08
CA THR A 306 -14.00 -23.46 -15.59
C THR A 306 -15.16 -24.45 -15.56
N GLY A 307 -15.17 -25.39 -16.51
CA GLY A 307 -16.33 -26.24 -16.81
C GLY A 307 -16.86 -27.06 -15.63
N LEU A 308 -18.03 -26.67 -15.13
CA LEU A 308 -19.13 -27.58 -14.78
C LEU A 308 -20.32 -27.21 -15.69
N ASN A 309 -20.54 -28.02 -16.73
CA ASN A 309 -21.46 -27.74 -17.84
C ASN A 309 -22.94 -27.67 -17.43
N GLU A 310 -23.69 -26.69 -17.96
CA GLU A 310 -24.64 -26.91 -19.06
C GLU A 310 -25.32 -25.57 -19.44
N ARG A 311 -25.41 -25.34 -20.75
CA ARG A 311 -26.29 -24.39 -21.48
C ARG A 311 -26.89 -23.24 -20.67
N LEU A 312 -26.54 -22.02 -21.06
CA LEU A 312 -27.49 -21.06 -21.65
C LEU A 312 -26.74 -19.77 -21.99
N ALA A 313 -26.58 -19.55 -23.29
CA ALA A 313 -26.49 -18.21 -23.84
C ALA A 313 -27.86 -17.57 -23.64
N GLU A 314 -27.94 -16.64 -22.69
CA GLU A 314 -28.86 -15.50 -22.68
C GLU A 314 -28.65 -14.73 -21.38
N LEU A 315 -28.78 -13.40 -21.48
CA LEU A 315 -28.63 -12.38 -20.44
C LEU A 315 -27.20 -11.87 -20.25
N ASP A 316 -26.82 -10.98 -21.18
CA ASP A 316 -25.76 -10.00 -21.01
C ASP A 316 -25.94 -9.19 -19.70
N PRO A 317 -24.86 -8.90 -18.96
CA PRO A 317 -24.90 -8.05 -17.76
C PRO A 317 -25.26 -6.59 -18.08
N PRO A 318 -26.03 -5.89 -17.23
CA PRO A 318 -26.27 -4.46 -17.38
C PRO A 318 -25.00 -3.65 -17.04
N LYS A 319 -24.80 -2.58 -17.82
CA LYS A 319 -23.68 -1.62 -17.73
C LYS A 319 -23.73 -0.87 -16.39
N SER A 320 -22.67 -0.97 -15.56
CA SER A 320 -22.53 -0.13 -14.36
C SER A 320 -22.15 1.32 -14.70
N PRO A 321 -22.61 2.33 -13.94
CA PRO A 321 -22.36 3.74 -14.18
C PRO A 321 -20.94 4.16 -13.77
N SER A 322 -20.28 4.87 -14.67
CA SER A 322 -19.06 5.63 -14.43
C SER A 322 -19.33 6.86 -13.57
N GLY A 323 -18.47 7.08 -12.57
CA GLY A 323 -18.53 8.25 -11.68
C GLY A 323 -17.15 8.75 -11.27
N LEU A 324 -16.29 9.06 -12.25
CA LEU A 324 -15.20 10.02 -12.06
C LEU A 324 -15.82 11.42 -11.99
N THR A 325 -15.70 12.09 -10.85
CA THR A 325 -15.91 13.54 -10.76
C THR A 325 -14.78 14.24 -11.50
N LEU A 326 -15.07 14.81 -12.68
CA LEU A 326 -14.35 15.96 -13.18
C LEU A 326 -15.29 17.15 -13.27
N SER A 327 -14.89 18.20 -12.56
CA SER A 327 -15.49 19.53 -12.50
C SER A 327 -15.82 20.11 -13.87
N ASN A 328 -17.03 20.66 -13.96
CA ASN A 328 -17.44 21.81 -14.77
C ASN A 328 -17.13 21.80 -16.29
N LYS A 329 -18.16 21.49 -17.07
CA LYS A 329 -18.73 22.49 -18.01
C LYS A 329 -20.19 22.15 -18.37
N LYS A 330 -21.11 22.99 -17.88
CA LYS A 330 -22.45 23.19 -18.41
C LYS A 330 -22.39 23.65 -19.88
N ARG A 331 -23.12 22.98 -20.78
CA ARG A 331 -24.07 23.62 -21.72
C ARG A 331 -24.81 22.57 -22.58
N LEU A 332 -26.13 22.61 -22.45
CA LEU A 332 -27.22 22.23 -23.38
C LEU A 332 -27.13 20.86 -24.09
N LYS A 333 -27.94 19.88 -23.69
CA LYS A 333 -29.34 19.66 -24.18
C LYS A 333 -29.46 19.70 -25.71
N ASN A 334 -29.37 18.54 -26.37
CA ASN A 334 -30.48 17.89 -27.08
C ASN A 334 -29.96 16.73 -27.94
N LYS A 335 -30.85 15.75 -28.17
CA LYS A 335 -30.71 14.51 -28.94
C LYS A 335 -30.04 13.33 -28.22
N LEU A 336 -30.86 12.63 -27.42
CA LEU A 336 -30.88 11.17 -27.48
C LEU A 336 -31.16 10.71 -28.93
N THR A 337 -30.82 9.44 -29.20
CA THR A 337 -31.00 8.65 -30.45
C THR A 337 -29.87 8.73 -31.48
N SER A 338 -28.74 8.05 -31.19
CA SER A 338 -27.96 7.25 -32.19
C SER A 338 -26.70 6.56 -31.59
N ASN A 339 -26.21 6.98 -30.42
CA ASN A 339 -24.87 6.58 -29.95
C ASN A 339 -24.76 5.26 -29.17
N GLN A 340 -25.85 4.57 -28.82
CA GLN A 340 -25.73 3.29 -28.08
C GLN A 340 -25.23 2.11 -28.93
N VAL A 341 -25.37 2.17 -30.26
CA VAL A 341 -24.78 1.19 -31.18
C VAL A 341 -23.26 1.39 -31.30
N SER A 342 -22.78 2.64 -31.22
CA SER A 342 -21.37 2.99 -31.42
C SER A 342 -20.41 2.46 -30.33
N MET A 343 -20.87 2.33 -29.08
CA MET A 343 -20.01 1.86 -27.97
C MET A 343 -19.83 0.33 -27.91
N ASN A 344 -20.84 -0.47 -28.31
CA ASN A 344 -20.66 -1.92 -28.46
C ASN A 344 -19.88 -2.28 -29.73
N SER A 345 -20.00 -1.46 -30.79
CA SER A 345 -19.23 -1.59 -32.03
C SER A 345 -17.72 -1.57 -31.75
N LYS A 346 -17.23 -0.57 -31.00
CA LYS A 346 -15.79 -0.40 -30.75
C LYS A 346 -15.11 -1.53 -29.97
N LYS A 347 -15.85 -2.22 -29.09
CA LYS A 347 -15.32 -3.39 -28.37
C LYS A 347 -15.17 -4.58 -29.33
N SER A 348 -16.17 -4.84 -30.17
CA SER A 348 -16.10 -5.88 -31.21
C SER A 348 -14.97 -5.58 -32.21
N GLU A 349 -14.88 -4.33 -32.67
CA GLU A 349 -13.82 -3.85 -33.56
C GLU A 349 -12.43 -4.04 -32.95
N ALA A 350 -12.25 -3.79 -31.65
CA ALA A 350 -10.98 -4.02 -30.97
C ALA A 350 -10.57 -5.50 -30.96
N TYR A 351 -11.51 -6.41 -30.73
CA TYR A 351 -11.24 -7.85 -30.80
C TYR A 351 -10.96 -8.33 -32.23
N GLU A 352 -11.67 -7.80 -33.22
CA GLU A 352 -11.42 -8.08 -34.64
C GLU A 352 -10.06 -7.57 -35.09
N LYS A 353 -9.72 -6.32 -34.74
CA LYS A 353 -8.41 -5.74 -35.04
C LYS A 353 -7.28 -6.54 -34.39
N LEU A 354 -7.48 -7.00 -33.16
CA LEU A 354 -6.50 -7.82 -32.46
C LEU A 354 -6.29 -9.18 -33.14
N ARG A 355 -7.36 -9.81 -33.64
CA ARG A 355 -7.27 -11.06 -34.42
C ARG A 355 -6.53 -10.85 -35.74
N SER A 356 -6.80 -9.77 -36.46
CA SER A 356 -6.08 -9.40 -37.69
C SER A 356 -4.59 -9.22 -37.42
N LEU A 357 -4.25 -8.41 -36.41
CA LEU A 357 -2.86 -8.11 -36.04
C LEU A 357 -2.10 -9.36 -35.60
N ASN A 358 -2.76 -10.32 -34.96
CA ASN A 358 -2.11 -11.56 -34.52
C ASN A 358 -1.57 -12.39 -35.69
N GLY A 359 -2.26 -12.38 -36.84
CA GLY A 359 -1.75 -13.01 -38.08
C GLY A 359 -0.49 -12.31 -38.57
N GLU A 360 -0.56 -10.99 -38.77
CA GLU A 360 0.55 -10.14 -39.24
C GLU A 360 1.79 -10.24 -38.33
N ILE A 361 1.58 -10.29 -37.02
CA ILE A 361 2.65 -10.40 -36.01
C ILE A 361 3.32 -11.78 -36.04
N LYS A 362 2.54 -12.86 -36.22
CA LYS A 362 3.09 -14.21 -36.37
C LYS A 362 3.93 -14.32 -37.66
N GLU A 363 3.46 -13.73 -38.78
CA GLU A 363 4.23 -13.64 -40.03
C GLU A 363 5.53 -12.83 -39.87
N ALA A 364 5.52 -11.79 -39.03
CA ALA A 364 6.69 -11.01 -38.68
C ALA A 364 7.66 -11.71 -37.69
N GLY A 365 7.41 -12.97 -37.35
CA GLY A 365 8.31 -13.81 -36.56
C GLY A 365 8.03 -13.86 -35.05
N TYR A 366 6.87 -13.39 -34.59
CA TYR A 366 6.46 -13.57 -33.20
C TYR A 366 5.97 -15.00 -32.94
N VAL A 367 6.53 -15.63 -31.91
CA VAL A 367 6.12 -16.96 -31.43
C VAL A 367 5.56 -16.82 -30.00
N PRO A 368 4.29 -17.21 -29.74
CA PRO A 368 3.72 -17.14 -28.40
C PRO A 368 4.46 -17.98 -27.37
N ASP A 369 4.83 -17.37 -26.23
CA ASP A 369 5.45 -18.09 -25.12
C ASP A 369 4.39 -18.54 -24.11
N THR A 370 3.85 -19.73 -24.34
CA THR A 370 2.80 -20.35 -23.52
C THR A 370 3.20 -20.67 -22.07
N ARG A 371 4.49 -20.59 -21.71
CA ARG A 371 4.94 -20.74 -20.30
C ARG A 371 4.39 -19.65 -19.39
N TYR A 372 3.98 -18.51 -19.96
CA TYR A 372 3.33 -17.43 -19.21
C TYR A 372 1.84 -17.68 -18.92
N VAL A 373 1.29 -18.81 -19.36
CA VAL A 373 -0.05 -19.27 -19.01
C VAL A 373 0.08 -20.42 -18.01
N LEU A 374 -0.13 -20.12 -16.73
CA LEU A 374 0.01 -21.07 -15.63
C LEU A 374 -1.16 -22.06 -15.50
N HIS A 375 -2.21 -21.89 -16.31
CA HIS A 375 -3.36 -22.80 -16.30
C HIS A 375 -3.00 -24.09 -17.04
N ASP A 376 -3.36 -25.23 -16.45
CA ASP A 376 -3.18 -26.55 -17.06
C ASP A 376 -4.27 -26.80 -18.10
N ILE A 377 -4.11 -26.15 -19.26
CA ILE A 377 -4.99 -26.26 -20.44
C ILE A 377 -4.16 -26.66 -21.66
N ASP A 378 -4.85 -27.11 -22.70
CA ASP A 378 -4.22 -27.47 -23.96
C ASP A 378 -3.49 -26.28 -24.61
N GLN A 379 -2.55 -26.60 -25.49
CA GLN A 379 -1.64 -25.62 -26.08
C GLN A 379 -2.35 -24.54 -26.91
N GLU A 380 -3.42 -24.91 -27.63
CA GLU A 380 -4.21 -23.99 -28.44
C GLU A 380 -4.98 -23.01 -27.54
N SER A 381 -5.54 -23.50 -26.43
CA SER A 381 -6.18 -22.69 -25.40
C SER A 381 -5.19 -21.74 -24.69
N LYS A 382 -3.94 -22.16 -24.45
CA LYS A 382 -2.88 -21.29 -23.91
C LYS A 382 -2.56 -20.13 -24.85
N GLU A 383 -2.40 -20.40 -26.15
CA GLU A 383 -2.19 -19.34 -27.15
C GLU A 383 -3.36 -18.35 -27.21
N LYS A 384 -4.59 -18.87 -27.14
CA LYS A 384 -5.80 -18.04 -27.13
C LYS A 384 -5.89 -17.17 -25.88
N ALA A 385 -5.48 -17.68 -24.72
CA ALA A 385 -5.43 -16.89 -23.48
C ALA A 385 -4.44 -15.71 -23.60
N LEU A 386 -3.23 -15.95 -24.13
CA LEU A 386 -2.23 -14.91 -24.36
C LEU A 386 -2.74 -13.81 -25.30
N LEU A 387 -3.49 -14.19 -26.34
CA LEU A 387 -4.05 -13.25 -27.31
C LEU A 387 -4.97 -12.22 -26.64
N TYR A 388 -5.74 -12.61 -25.63
CA TYR A 388 -6.74 -11.75 -24.99
C TYR A 388 -6.26 -11.12 -23.68
N HIS A 389 -4.96 -11.10 -23.42
CA HIS A 389 -4.39 -10.27 -22.36
C HIS A 389 -4.81 -8.80 -22.52
N SER A 390 -5.18 -8.16 -21.41
CA SER A 390 -5.78 -6.83 -21.45
C SER A 390 -4.85 -5.73 -21.97
N GLU A 391 -3.53 -5.93 -21.97
CA GLU A 391 -2.55 -5.08 -22.67
C GLU A 391 -2.81 -5.04 -24.17
N ARG A 392 -3.01 -6.21 -24.78
CA ARG A 392 -3.17 -6.34 -26.22
C ARG A 392 -4.49 -5.76 -26.68
N LEU A 393 -5.55 -5.97 -25.89
CA LEU A 393 -6.85 -5.36 -26.14
C LEU A 393 -6.81 -3.83 -26.01
N ALA A 394 -6.09 -3.31 -25.01
CA ALA A 394 -5.88 -1.87 -24.85
C ALA A 394 -5.13 -1.25 -26.04
N ILE A 395 -4.12 -1.96 -26.58
CA ILE A 395 -3.43 -1.53 -27.80
C ILE A 395 -4.36 -1.55 -29.00
N ALA A 396 -5.10 -2.64 -29.22
CA ALA A 396 -6.03 -2.76 -30.34
C ALA A 396 -7.08 -1.65 -30.31
N TYR A 397 -7.65 -1.36 -29.14
CA TYR A 397 -8.57 -0.24 -28.95
C TYR A 397 -7.88 1.11 -29.22
N GLY A 398 -6.65 1.29 -28.73
CA GLY A 398 -5.85 2.49 -28.97
C GLY A 398 -5.57 2.72 -30.46
N LEU A 399 -5.27 1.66 -31.22
CA LEU A 399 -5.01 1.72 -32.66
C LEU A 399 -6.25 2.13 -33.47
N ILE A 400 -7.43 1.62 -33.10
CA ILE A 400 -8.70 2.00 -33.76
C ILE A 400 -9.13 3.41 -33.37
N SER A 401 -8.87 3.80 -32.11
CA SER A 401 -9.37 5.06 -31.56
C SER A 401 -8.46 6.26 -31.82
N THR A 402 -7.28 6.06 -32.43
CA THR A 402 -6.30 7.12 -32.66
C THR A 402 -5.74 7.11 -34.08
N ALA A 403 -5.46 8.30 -34.62
CA ALA A 403 -4.91 8.45 -35.96
C ALA A 403 -3.55 7.75 -36.12
N PRO A 404 -3.22 7.23 -37.32
CA PRO A 404 -1.88 6.72 -37.67
C PRO A 404 -0.75 7.64 -37.17
N GLY A 405 0.32 7.05 -36.64
CA GLY A 405 1.46 7.78 -36.08
C GLY A 405 1.27 8.31 -34.64
N THR A 406 0.06 8.28 -34.07
CA THR A 406 -0.15 8.73 -32.68
C THR A 406 0.50 7.77 -31.68
N THR A 407 1.34 8.30 -30.79
CA THR A 407 1.93 7.54 -29.67
C THR A 407 0.83 6.98 -28.77
N LEU A 408 0.82 5.67 -28.57
CA LEU A 408 -0.11 5.02 -27.66
C LEU A 408 0.43 5.00 -26.24
N ARG A 409 -0.39 5.35 -25.26
CA ARG A 409 -0.02 5.32 -23.84
C ARG A 409 -0.97 4.39 -23.08
N ILE A 410 -0.41 3.35 -22.49
CA ILE A 410 -1.16 2.31 -21.78
C ILE A 410 -0.65 2.24 -20.35
N ILE A 411 -1.58 2.26 -19.40
CA ILE A 411 -1.29 2.18 -17.97
C ILE A 411 -1.85 0.86 -17.47
N LYS A 412 -0.98 0.06 -16.85
CA LYS A 412 -1.30 -1.24 -16.28
C LYS A 412 -0.95 -1.22 -14.78
N ASN A 413 -1.87 -1.71 -13.97
CA ASN A 413 -1.67 -1.84 -12.51
C ASN A 413 -0.85 -3.09 -12.14
N LEU A 414 -0.66 -4.01 -13.08
CA LEU A 414 0.13 -5.23 -12.95
C LEU A 414 1.34 -5.18 -13.89
N ARG A 415 2.37 -5.95 -13.54
CA ARG A 415 3.54 -6.17 -14.38
C ARG A 415 3.07 -6.86 -15.67
N ILE A 416 3.36 -6.29 -16.86
CA ILE A 416 3.04 -6.94 -18.15
C ILE A 416 3.68 -8.33 -18.19
N CYS A 417 3.19 -9.34 -18.91
CA CYS A 417 3.94 -10.61 -19.00
C CYS A 417 5.05 -10.54 -20.07
N GLY A 418 5.99 -11.50 -20.06
CA GLY A 418 7.11 -11.51 -21.01
C GLY A 418 6.70 -11.74 -22.45
N ASP A 419 5.69 -12.58 -22.62
CA ASP A 419 5.04 -12.78 -23.91
C ASP A 419 4.39 -11.48 -24.43
N CYS A 420 3.63 -10.76 -23.59
CA CYS A 420 3.08 -9.45 -23.96
C CYS A 420 4.19 -8.44 -24.27
N HIS A 421 5.28 -8.41 -23.50
CA HIS A 421 6.42 -7.55 -23.79
C HIS A 421 7.01 -7.81 -25.19
N ASN A 422 7.21 -9.08 -25.55
CA ASN A 422 7.70 -9.46 -26.88
C ASN A 422 6.69 -9.18 -28.00
N PHE A 423 5.41 -9.43 -27.77
CA PHE A 423 4.34 -9.10 -28.69
C PHE A 423 4.31 -7.60 -29.02
N ILE A 424 4.35 -6.73 -28.00
CA ILE A 424 4.28 -5.27 -28.16
C ILE A 424 5.51 -4.74 -28.89
N LYS A 425 6.67 -5.35 -28.65
CA LYS A 425 7.91 -5.07 -29.35
C LYS A 425 7.73 -5.27 -30.87
N VAL A 426 7.34 -6.48 -31.30
CA VAL A 426 7.12 -6.78 -32.73
C VAL A 426 6.02 -5.89 -33.31
N LEU A 427 4.93 -5.72 -32.56
CA LEU A 427 3.82 -4.87 -32.96
C LEU A 427 4.24 -3.42 -33.22
N SER A 428 5.10 -2.82 -32.36
CA SER A 428 5.57 -1.44 -32.54
C SER A 428 6.25 -1.18 -33.89
N LYS A 429 6.90 -2.22 -34.45
CA LYS A 429 7.51 -2.19 -35.79
C LYS A 429 6.46 -2.29 -36.90
N ILE A 430 5.46 -3.16 -36.75
CA ILE A 430 4.41 -3.37 -37.75
C ILE A 430 3.48 -2.16 -37.86
N VAL A 431 3.09 -1.57 -36.73
CA VAL A 431 2.18 -0.40 -36.75
C VAL A 431 2.91 0.92 -36.93
N GLU A 432 4.25 0.89 -36.99
CA GLU A 432 5.13 2.07 -37.12
C GLU A 432 4.77 3.18 -36.11
N ARG A 433 4.52 2.79 -34.85
CA ARG A 433 4.11 3.70 -33.77
C ARG A 433 4.91 3.44 -32.51
N GLU A 434 5.20 4.52 -31.79
CA GLU A 434 5.69 4.41 -30.42
C GLU A 434 4.53 3.97 -29.49
N ILE A 435 4.78 2.94 -28.69
CA ILE A 435 3.85 2.44 -27.68
C ILE A 435 4.55 2.57 -26.33
N ILE A 436 3.98 3.37 -25.43
CA ILE A 436 4.48 3.55 -24.07
C ILE A 436 3.55 2.77 -23.14
N VAL A 437 4.11 1.76 -22.48
CA VAL A 437 3.39 0.97 -21.47
C VAL A 437 4.01 1.25 -20.10
N ARG A 438 3.22 1.83 -19.22
CA ARG A 438 3.55 1.92 -17.79
C ARG A 438 2.97 0.69 -17.11
N ASP A 439 3.83 -0.15 -16.54
CA ASP A 439 3.39 -1.19 -15.61
C ASP A 439 3.65 -0.74 -14.16
N ASN A 440 3.45 -1.64 -13.20
CA ASN A 440 3.67 -1.34 -11.78
C ASN A 440 5.15 -1.32 -11.36
N LYS A 441 6.09 -1.60 -12.26
CA LYS A 441 7.54 -1.57 -12.00
C LYS A 441 8.26 -0.45 -12.74
N ARG A 442 7.89 -0.13 -13.99
CA ARG A 442 8.58 0.88 -14.82
C ARG A 442 7.77 1.31 -16.06
N PHE A 443 8.38 2.23 -16.81
CA PHE A 443 7.93 2.62 -18.15
C PHE A 443 8.70 1.84 -19.22
N HIS A 444 7.95 1.20 -20.11
CA HIS A 444 8.45 0.53 -21.31
C HIS A 444 8.11 1.40 -22.51
N HIS A 445 9.14 1.86 -23.22
CA HIS A 445 8.98 2.58 -24.48
C HIS A 445 9.31 1.61 -25.61
N PHE A 446 8.29 1.22 -26.36
CA PHE A 446 8.42 0.35 -27.52
C PHE A 446 8.45 1.18 -28.79
N LYS A 447 9.53 1.06 -29.57
CA LYS A 447 9.71 1.75 -30.84
C LYS A 447 10.62 0.92 -31.75
N ASP A 448 10.23 0.78 -33.02
CA ASP A 448 10.99 0.10 -34.07
C ASP A 448 11.44 -1.32 -33.69
N GLY A 449 10.61 -2.07 -32.97
CA GLY A 449 10.96 -3.43 -32.56
C GLY A 449 11.91 -3.50 -31.36
N LYS A 450 12.08 -2.42 -30.60
CA LYS A 450 12.94 -2.38 -29.41
C LYS A 450 12.17 -1.81 -28.22
N CYS A 451 12.55 -2.24 -27.01
CA CYS A 451 12.06 -1.65 -25.76
C CYS A 451 13.19 -0.90 -25.04
N SER A 452 12.87 0.22 -24.40
CA SER A 452 13.78 0.95 -23.50
C SER A 452 14.41 0.10 -22.39
N CYS A 453 13.82 -1.04 -22.02
CA CYS A 453 14.35 -1.92 -20.99
C CYS A 453 15.45 -2.88 -21.46
N ARG A 454 15.82 -2.87 -22.75
CA ARG A 454 16.86 -3.75 -23.33
C ARG A 454 16.65 -5.25 -23.06
N ASP A 455 15.38 -5.68 -23.08
CA ASP A 455 14.98 -7.07 -22.79
C ASP A 455 15.40 -7.58 -21.40
N TYR A 456 15.71 -6.67 -20.48
CA TYR A 456 15.83 -6.97 -19.06
C TYR A 456 14.43 -7.19 -18.49
N TRP A 457 13.84 -8.34 -18.83
CA TRP A 457 12.47 -8.71 -18.48
C TRP A 457 12.41 -9.67 -17.30
#